data_AF-H9F630-F1
#
_entry.id   AF-H9F630-F1
#
_cell.length_a   1.000
_cell.length_b   1.000
_cell.length_c   1.000
_cell.angle_alpha   90.00
_cell.angle_beta   90.00
_cell.angle_gamma   90.00
#
_symmetry.space_group_name_H-M   'P 1'
#
loop_
_entity.id
_entity.type
_entity.pdbx_description
1 polymer ?
#
loop_
_entity_poly.entity_id
_entity_poly.type
_entity_poly.pdbx_seq_one_letter_code
_entity_poly.pdbx_strand_id
1 'polypeptide(L)'
;GINLKFMHNQVFIELNHIKKCNTVRGVFVLEEFVPEIKEVVSHKYKTPMAHEICYSVLCLFSYVAAVRSSEEDLRTPPRPVSS
;
A
#
# COMPACT_ATOMS: atom_id res chain seq x y z
N GLY A 1 -4.27 1.65 -8.25
CA GLY A 1 -4.49 2.44 -7.03
C GLY A 1 -5.44 1.72 -6.11
N ILE A 2 -5.80 2.35 -5.00
CA ILE A 2 -6.80 1.87 -4.02
C ILE A 2 -7.97 2.84 -4.04
N ASN A 3 -9.19 2.31 -4.10
CA ASN A 3 -10.41 3.10 -4.03
C ASN A 3 -11.13 2.79 -2.71
N LEU A 4 -11.10 3.74 -1.77
CA LEU A 4 -11.77 3.64 -0.49
C LEU A 4 -13.13 4.32 -0.59
N LYS A 5 -14.19 3.51 -0.60
CA LYS A 5 -15.58 3.99 -0.63
C LYS A 5 -16.21 3.84 0.75
N PHE A 6 -16.42 4.96 1.42
CA PHE A 6 -17.21 5.10 2.62
C PHE A 6 -18.63 5.56 2.27
N MET A 7 -19.57 5.48 3.23
CA MET A 7 -20.99 5.78 2.97
C MET A 7 -21.25 7.14 2.32
N HIS A 8 -20.45 8.17 2.68
CA HIS A 8 -20.60 9.54 2.16
C HIS A 8 -19.31 10.09 1.55
N ASN A 9 -18.27 9.28 1.42
CA ASN A 9 -16.98 9.76 0.95
C ASN A 9 -16.30 8.69 0.11
N GLN A 10 -15.71 9.09 -1.01
CA GLN A 10 -14.95 8.19 -1.85
C GLN A 10 -13.58 8.82 -2.11
N VAL A 11 -12.54 8.05 -1.86
CA VAL A 11 -11.16 8.51 -2.01
C VAL A 11 -10.43 7.51 -2.89
N PHE A 12 -9.82 7.99 -3.96
CA PHE A 12 -8.94 7.20 -4.81
C PHE A 12 -7.50 7.65 -4.58
N ILE A 13 -6.62 6.71 -4.27
CA ILE A 13 -5.21 6.97 -4.02
C ILE A 13 -4.39 6.04 -4.90
N GLU A 14 -3.45 6.60 -5.65
CA GLU A 14 -2.57 5.80 -6.49
C GLU A 14 -1.56 5.03 -5.65
N LEU A 15 -1.30 3.78 -6.03
CA LEU A 15 -0.36 2.90 -5.32
C LEU A 15 1.04 3.50 -5.22
N ASN A 16 1.46 4.25 -6.24
CA ASN A 16 2.76 4.91 -6.29
C ASN A 16 2.89 6.06 -5.29
N HIS A 17 1.78 6.66 -4.88
CA HIS A 17 1.77 7.79 -3.94
C HIS A 17 1.59 7.34 -2.49
N ILE A 18 1.11 6.12 -2.25
CA ILE A 18 0.98 5.59 -0.89
C ILE A 18 2.38 5.29 -0.33
N LYS A 19 2.75 5.97 0.75
CA LYS A 19 4.00 5.76 1.48
C LYS A 19 3.86 4.67 2.53
N LYS A 20 2.79 4.73 3.31
CA LYS A 20 2.58 3.86 4.47
C LYS A 20 1.10 3.79 4.82
N CYS A 21 0.69 2.67 5.41
CA CYS A 21 -0.58 2.56 6.09
C CYS A 21 -0.41 1.89 7.45
N ASN A 22 -1.28 2.22 8.40
CA ASN A 22 -1.30 1.60 9.73
C ASN A 22 -2.69 1.73 10.36
N THR A 23 -2.89 1.00 11.45
CA THR A 23 -4.09 1.11 12.28
C THR A 23 -3.72 1.51 13.69
N VAL A 24 -4.53 2.39 14.30
CA VAL A 24 -4.37 2.83 15.69
C VAL A 24 -5.74 2.90 16.32
N ARG A 25 -6.02 2.03 17.30
CA ARG A 25 -7.26 2.05 18.10
C ARG A 25 -8.56 2.16 17.25
N GLY A 26 -8.67 1.38 16.18
CA GLY A 26 -9.85 1.41 15.28
C GLY A 26 -9.88 2.57 14.28
N VAL A 27 -8.77 3.29 14.11
CA VAL A 27 -8.59 4.30 13.07
C VAL A 27 -7.59 3.77 12.06
N PHE A 28 -7.97 3.76 10.79
CA PHE A 28 -7.09 3.50 9.67
C PHE A 28 -6.38 4.79 9.28
N VAL A 29 -5.05 4.76 9.23
CA VAL A 29 -4.20 5.89 8.88
C VAL A 29 -3.43 5.54 7.61
N LEU A 30 -3.49 6.42 6.61
CA LEU A 30 -2.86 6.25 5.32
C LEU A 30 -2.06 7.49 4.96
N GLU A 31 -0.77 7.33 4.74
CA GLU A 31 0.12 8.40 4.33
C GLU A 31 0.31 8.38 2.81
N GLU A 32 -0.06 9.47 2.17
CA GLU A 32 0.06 9.70 0.73
C GLU A 32 1.06 10.83 0.49
N PHE A 33 2.01 10.61 -0.41
CA PHE A 33 2.87 11.67 -0.92
C PHE A 33 2.16 12.41 -2.05
N VAL A 34 1.87 13.69 -1.82
CA VAL A 34 1.22 14.56 -2.80
C VAL A 34 2.30 15.30 -3.59
N PRO A 35 2.54 14.94 -4.87
CA PRO A 35 3.64 15.50 -5.65
C PRO A 35 3.49 17.00 -5.93
N GLU A 36 2.25 17.51 -5.96
CA GLU A 36 1.93 18.91 -6.22
C GLU A 36 2.49 19.84 -5.14
N ILE A 37 2.32 19.46 -3.88
CA ILE A 37 2.83 20.21 -2.72
C ILE A 37 4.16 19.64 -2.19
N LYS A 38 4.62 18.51 -2.72
CA LYS A 38 5.82 17.76 -2.29
C LYS A 38 5.82 17.40 -0.80
N GLU A 39 4.63 17.17 -0.24
CA GLU A 39 4.44 16.82 1.17
C GLU A 39 3.75 15.47 1.32
N VAL A 40 3.88 14.90 2.51
CA VAL A 40 3.17 13.68 2.90
C VAL A 40 1.91 14.09 3.68
N VAL A 41 0.75 13.77 3.12
CA VAL A 41 -0.55 13.99 3.74
C VAL A 41 -0.99 12.71 4.45
N SER A 42 -1.44 12.84 5.70
CA SER A 42 -1.91 11.72 6.51
C SER A 42 -3.43 11.72 6.59
N HIS A 43 -4.05 10.74 5.93
CA HIS A 43 -5.48 10.52 5.91
C HIS A 43 -5.90 9.59 7.04
N LYS A 44 -6.85 10.03 7.88
CA LYS A 44 -7.32 9.26 9.04
C LYS A 44 -8.79 8.93 8.90
N TYR A 45 -9.12 7.65 8.96
CA TYR A 45 -10.49 7.15 8.80
C TYR A 45 -10.88 6.31 10.01
N LYS A 46 -11.87 6.77 10.77
CA LYS A 46 -12.45 6.00 11.87
C LYS A 46 -13.44 4.98 11.29
N THR A 47 -13.15 3.69 11.45
CA THR A 47 -14.00 2.62 10.94
C THR A 47 -13.77 1.33 11.71
N PRO A 48 -14.82 0.55 12.05
CA PRO A 48 -14.64 -0.75 12.68
C PRO A 48 -13.84 -1.72 11.80
N MET A 49 -13.83 -1.51 10.49
CA MET A 49 -13.09 -2.31 9.52
C MET A 49 -11.64 -1.86 9.31
N ALA A 50 -11.09 -1.00 10.19
CA ALA A 50 -9.76 -0.41 10.00
C ALA A 50 -8.67 -1.48 9.80
N HIS A 51 -8.74 -2.56 10.59
CA HIS A 51 -7.81 -3.70 10.49
C HIS A 51 -7.93 -4.45 9.16
N GLU A 52 -9.15 -4.73 8.71
CA GLU A 52 -9.41 -5.43 7.45
C GLU A 52 -8.91 -4.62 6.24
N ILE A 53 -9.20 -3.31 6.24
CA ILE A 53 -8.74 -2.40 5.20
C ILE A 53 -7.20 -2.36 5.18
N CYS A 54 -6.57 -2.16 6.33
CA CYS A 54 -5.12 -2.10 6.43
C CYS A 54 -4.46 -3.40 5.95
N TYR A 55 -4.98 -4.55 6.37
CA TYR A 55 -4.49 -5.85 5.92
C TYR A 55 -4.60 -6.00 4.41
N SER A 56 -5.72 -5.60 3.82
CA SER A 56 -5.92 -5.62 2.36
C SER A 56 -4.89 -4.74 1.62
N VAL A 57 -4.59 -3.55 2.14
CA VAL A 57 -3.55 -2.67 1.58
C VAL A 57 -2.16 -3.29 1.69
N LEU A 58 -1.83 -3.90 2.83
CA LEU A 58 -0.54 -4.58 3.03
C LEU A 58 -0.37 -5.80 2.11
N CYS A 59 -1.43 -6.57 1.89
CA CYS A 59 -1.44 -7.67 0.93
C CYS A 59 -1.15 -7.17 -0.49
N LEU A 60 -1.77 -6.05 -0.89
CA LEU A 60 -1.53 -5.46 -2.20
C LEU A 60 -0.08 -4.99 -2.37
N PHE A 61 0.50 -4.36 -1.34
CA PHE A 61 1.93 -4.02 -1.36
C PHE A 61 2.82 -5.25 -1.48
N SER A 62 2.52 -6.31 -0.74
CA SER A 62 3.27 -7.57 -0.78
C SER A 62 3.18 -8.22 -2.16
N TYR A 63 1.99 -8.21 -2.77
CA TYR A 63 1.78 -8.71 -4.13
C TYR A 63 2.59 -7.92 -5.15
N VAL A 64 2.52 -6.58 -5.13
CA VAL A 64 3.28 -5.73 -6.07
C VAL A 64 4.79 -5.94 -5.90
N ALA A 65 5.26 -6.09 -4.65
CA ALA A 65 6.66 -6.41 -4.38
C ALA A 65 7.04 -7.78 -4.96
N ALA A 66 6.25 -8.83 -4.70
CA ALA A 66 6.50 -10.18 -5.20
C ALA A 66 6.49 -10.25 -6.73
N VAL A 67 5.55 -9.56 -7.40
CA VAL A 67 5.50 -9.50 -8.87
C VAL A 67 6.74 -8.81 -9.42
N ARG A 68 7.16 -7.68 -8.85
CA ARG A 68 8.39 -7.00 -9.26
C ARG A 68 9.63 -7.85 -9.05
N SER A 69 9.72 -8.56 -7.92
CA SER A 69 10.81 -9.51 -7.66
C SER A 69 10.82 -10.65 -8.68
N SER A 70 9.66 -11.16 -9.10
CA SER A 70 9.59 -12.22 -10.12
C SER A 70 10.03 -11.77 -11.51
N GLU A 71 9.84 -10.49 -11.87
CA GLU A 71 10.35 -9.94 -13.13
C GLU A 71 11.86 -9.69 -13.11
N GLU A 72 12.45 -9.37 -11.95
CA GLU A 72 13.91 -9.29 -11.78
C GLU A 72 14.57 -10.67 -11.74
N ASP A 73 13.93 -11.69 -11.14
CA ASP A 73 14.45 -13.07 -11.08
C ASP A 73 14.60 -13.67 -12.49
N LEU A 74 13.70 -13.33 -13.43
CA LEU A 74 13.77 -13.78 -14.83
C LEU A 74 14.97 -13.19 -15.61
N ARG A 75 15.62 -12.13 -15.09
CA ARG A 75 16.77 -11.47 -15.70
C ARG A 75 18.13 -11.91 -15.16
N THR A 76 18.16 -12.71 -14.10
CA THR A 76 19.42 -13.23 -13.55
C THR A 76 19.52 -14.74 -13.73
N PRO A 77 20.56 -15.27 -14.42
CA PRO A 77 20.76 -16.71 -14.49
C PRO A 77 20.91 -17.26 -13.07
N PRO A 78 20.39 -18.47 -12.77
CA PRO A 78 20.51 -19.06 -11.45
C PRO A 78 22.00 -19.17 -11.11
N ARG A 79 22.42 -18.51 -10.03
CA ARG A 79 23.78 -18.66 -9.51
C ARG A 79 23.97 -20.13 -9.11
N PRO A 80 25.05 -20.79 -9.53
CA PRO A 80 25.29 -22.17 -9.16
C PRO A 80 25.44 -22.23 -7.64
N VAL A 81 24.63 -23.07 -7.01
CA VAL A 81 24.80 -23.44 -5.61
C VAL A 81 26.10 -24.24 -5.55
N SER A 82 27.16 -23.63 -5.03
CA SER A 82 28.38 -24.37 -4.72
C SER A 82 28.07 -25.32 -3.57
N SER A 83 28.22 -26.62 -3.85
CA SER A 83 28.35 -27.67 -2.83
C SER A 83 29.64 -27.51 -2.05
#